data_AF-A0A1Y6K2V2-F1
#
_entry.id   AF-A0A1Y6K2V2-F1
#
_cell.length_a   1.000
_cell.length_b   1.000
_cell.length_c   1.000
_cell.angle_alpha   90.00
_cell.angle_beta   90.00
_cell.angle_gamma   90.00
#
_symmetry.space_group_name_H-M   'P 1'
#
loop_
_entity.id
_entity.type
_entity.pdbx_description
1 polymer ?
#
loop_
_entity_poly.entity_id
_entity_poly.type
_entity_poly.pdbx_seq_one_letter_code
_entity_poly.pdbx_strand_id
1 'polypeptide(L)' 'MRNEHSYRERILSRANLITAWEDVQSKKGAPGPDEISIPRWRRNWEANIERLIEQVSTNTYYPNRPMSRL' A
#
# COMPACT_ATOMS: atom_id res chain seq x y z
N MET A 1 9.13 -25.23 -15.28
CA MET A 1 8.33 -24.00 -15.53
C MET A 1 8.54 -23.07 -14.36
N ARG A 2 8.98 -21.83 -14.62
CA ARG A 2 9.46 -20.89 -13.61
C ARG A 2 8.25 -20.28 -12.88
N ASN A 3 8.37 -20.15 -11.56
CA ASN A 3 7.43 -19.57 -10.60
C ASN A 3 7.12 -18.07 -10.85
N GLU A 4 6.68 -17.69 -12.05
CA GLU A 4 6.42 -16.28 -12.40
C GLU A 4 5.13 -15.74 -11.76
N HIS A 5 4.23 -16.63 -11.34
CA HIS A 5 3.07 -16.32 -10.51
C HIS A 5 3.42 -16.00 -9.04
N SER A 6 4.64 -16.28 -8.58
CA SER A 6 4.89 -16.43 -7.14
C SER A 6 5.01 -15.13 -6.33
N TYR A 7 5.64 -14.06 -6.84
CA TYR A 7 5.92 -12.88 -5.99
C TYR A 7 4.82 -11.83 -6.01
N ARG A 8 4.22 -11.56 -7.17
CA ARG A 8 3.16 -10.56 -7.28
C ARG A 8 1.95 -10.95 -6.43
N GLU A 9 1.54 -12.21 -6.50
CA GLU A 9 0.45 -12.77 -5.71
C GLU A 9 0.77 -12.72 -4.21
N ARG A 10 2.01 -13.03 -3.82
CA ARG A 10 2.45 -12.93 -2.41
C ARG A 10 2.45 -11.50 -1.89
N ILE A 11 2.97 -10.55 -2.67
CA ILE A 11 3.02 -9.12 -2.32
C ILE A 11 1.59 -8.56 -2.19
N LEU A 12 0.71 -8.88 -3.14
CA LEU A 12 -0.67 -8.42 -3.16
C LEU A 12 -1.62 -9.26 -2.30
N SER A 13 -1.13 -10.32 -1.64
CA SER A 13 -1.98 -11.10 -0.75
C SER A 13 -2.52 -10.19 0.37
N ARG A 14 -3.82 -10.31 0.64
CA ARG A 14 -4.49 -9.48 1.64
C ARG A 14 -3.78 -9.55 3.00
N ALA A 15 -3.36 -10.75 3.41
CA ALA A 15 -2.60 -10.95 4.64
C ALA A 15 -1.29 -10.14 4.67
N ASN A 16 -0.51 -10.16 3.58
CA ASN A 16 0.74 -9.40 3.49
C ASN A 16 0.48 -7.88 3.57
N LEU A 17 -0.56 -7.38 2.90
CA LEU A 17 -0.90 -5.95 2.94
C LEU A 17 -1.44 -5.49 4.29
N ILE A 18 -2.13 -6.37 5.03
CA ILE A 18 -2.55 -6.09 6.41
C ILE A 18 -1.32 -5.93 7.31
N THR A 19 -0.37 -6.87 7.25
CA THR A 19 0.88 -6.78 8.01
C THR A 19 1.69 -5.54 7.62
N ALA A 20 1.74 -5.20 6.32
CA ALA A 20 2.39 -3.98 5.87
C ALA A 20 1.70 -2.72 6.42
N TRP A 21 0.36 -2.70 6.48
CA TRP A 21 -0.38 -1.60 7.10
C TRP A 21 -0.09 -1.49 8.60
N GLU A 22 -0.03 -2.62 9.32
CA GLU A 22 0.31 -2.66 10.74
C GLU A 22 1.70 -2.07 11.03
N ASP A 23 2.67 -2.40 10.19
CA ASP A 23 4.02 -1.82 10.26
C ASP A 23 4.00 -0.30 9.98
N VAL A 24 3.30 0.15 8.94
CA VAL A 24 3.18 1.57 8.59
C VAL A 24 2.54 2.39 9.71
N GLN A 25 1.44 1.92 10.30
CA GLN A 25 0.78 2.65 11.41
C GLN A 25 1.67 2.73 12.66
N SER A 26 2.54 1.74 12.88
CA SER A 26 3.45 1.72 14.04
C SER A 26 4.53 2.80 13.97
N LYS A 27 4.93 3.19 12.75
CA LYS A 27 6.02 4.14 12.47
C LYS A 27 5.65 5.61 12.69
N LYS A 28 4.35 5.94 12.75
CA LYS A 28 3.84 7.30 13.09
C LYS A 28 4.48 8.45 12.30
N GLY A 29 4.88 8.21 11.04
CA GLY A 29 5.51 9.22 10.19
C GLY A 29 4.60 10.40 9.87
N ALA A 30 5.20 11.53 9.51
CA ALA A 30 4.47 12.68 8.99
C ALA A 30 3.79 12.34 7.64
N PRO A 31 2.66 12.99 7.29
CA PRO A 31 2.01 12.81 5.99
C PRO A 31 2.95 13.10 4.82
N GLY A 32 2.73 12.42 3.70
CA GLY A 32 3.41 12.70 2.44
C GLY A 32 2.82 13.91 1.70
N PRO A 33 3.19 14.13 0.41
CA PRO A 33 2.65 15.21 -0.41
C PRO A 33 1.14 15.19 -0.64
N ASP A 34 0.46 14.07 -0.35
CA ASP A 34 -1.00 13.95 -0.40
C ASP A 34 -1.71 14.42 0.88
N GLU A 35 -0.93 14.81 1.90
CA GLU A 35 -1.40 15.26 3.21
C GLU A 35 -2.26 14.22 3.96
N ILE A 36 -2.27 12.95 3.52
CA ILE A 36 -3.04 11.90 4.16
C ILE A 36 -2.26 11.38 5.37
N SER A 37 -2.74 11.72 6.56
CA SER A 37 -2.18 11.23 7.82
C SER A 37 -2.56 9.78 8.12
N ILE A 38 -1.75 9.10 8.94
CA ILE A 38 -2.03 7.73 9.42
C ILE A 38 -3.43 7.63 10.07
N PRO A 39 -3.86 8.55 10.97
CA PRO A 39 -5.22 8.50 11.53
C PRO A 39 -6.32 8.67 10.48
N ARG A 40 -6.09 9.46 9.43
CA ARG A 40 -7.06 9.64 8.33
C ARG A 40 -7.18 8.37 7.49
N TRP A 41 -6.04 7.78 7.11
CA TRP A 41 -6.01 6.54 6.33
C TRP A 41 -6.66 5.38 7.08
N ARG A 42 -6.40 5.27 8.39
CA ARG A 42 -6.95 4.23 9.28
C ARG A 42 -8.47 4.14 9.27
N ARG A 43 -9.20 5.22 8.98
CA ARG A 43 -10.67 5.22 8.99
C ARG A 43 -11.27 4.27 7.96
N ASN A 44 -10.58 4.04 6.84
CA ASN A 44 -11.03 3.22 5.71
C ASN A 44 -9.97 2.19 5.32
N TRP A 45 -9.21 1.67 6.29
CA TRP A 45 -8.00 0.89 6.03
C TRP A 45 -8.26 -0.37 5.19
N GLU A 46 -9.34 -1.11 5.46
CA GLU A 46 -9.70 -2.30 4.69
C GLU A 46 -10.02 -1.96 3.23
N ALA A 47 -10.90 -0.98 3.00
CA ALA A 47 -11.27 -0.54 1.66
C ALA A 47 -10.06 0.01 0.88
N ASN A 48 -9.12 0.67 1.56
CA ASN A 48 -7.88 1.12 0.94
C ASN A 48 -6.97 -0.05 0.50
N ILE A 49 -6.88 -1.12 1.29
CA ILE A 49 -6.14 -2.34 0.91
C ILE A 49 -6.77 -2.98 -0.32
N GLU A 50 -8.09 -3.19 -0.32
CA GLU A 50 -8.79 -3.80 -1.46
C GLU A 50 -8.60 -2.96 -2.74
N ARG A 51 -8.73 -1.62 -2.62
CA ARG A 51 -8.47 -0.70 -3.73
C ARG A 51 -7.03 -0.82 -4.24
N LEU A 52 -6.02 -0.97 -3.36
CA LEU A 52 -4.63 -1.14 -3.78
C LEU A 52 -4.40 -2.47 -4.49
N ILE A 53 -5.02 -3.57 -4.01
CA ILE A 53 -4.97 -4.88 -4.68
C ILE A 53 -5.54 -4.76 -6.09
N GLU A 54 -6.72 -4.17 -6.24
CA GLU A 54 -7.39 -3.97 -7.52
C GLU A 54 -6.54 -3.10 -8.46
N GLN A 55 -6.12 -1.92 -7.99
CA GLN A 55 -5.39 -0.97 -8.83
C GLN A 55 -4.02 -1.51 -9.27
N VAL A 56 -3.30 -2.20 -8.38
CA VAL A 56 -2.01 -2.79 -8.75
C VAL A 56 -2.23 -4.02 -9.64
N SER A 57 -3.19 -4.89 -9.36
CA SER A 57 -3.46 -6.08 -10.20
C SER A 57 -3.90 -5.71 -11.62
N THR A 58 -4.66 -4.63 -11.79
CA THR A 58 -5.12 -4.12 -13.09
C THR A 58 -4.16 -3.12 -13.76
N ASN A 59 -2.98 -2.88 -13.18
CA ASN A 59 -1.99 -1.90 -13.65
C ASN A 59 -2.55 -0.46 -13.79
N THR A 60 -3.49 -0.07 -12.92
CA THR A 60 -4.08 1.28 -12.87
C THR A 60 -3.59 2.09 -11.67
N TYR A 61 -2.75 1.51 -10.82
CA TYR A 61 -2.11 2.21 -9.72
C TYR A 61 -0.98 3.13 -10.21
N TYR A 62 -1.07 4.41 -9.85
CA TYR A 62 -0.03 5.40 -10.06
C TYR A 62 0.40 6.00 -8.72
N PRO A 63 1.60 5.70 -8.21
CA PRO A 63 2.08 6.27 -6.96
C PRO A 63 2.30 7.78 -7.11
N ASN A 64 1.99 8.54 -6.06
CA ASN A 64 2.44 9.93 -5.95
C ASN A 64 3.96 9.98 -6.05
N ARG A 65 4.50 11.04 -6.67
CA ARG A 65 5.94 11.20 -6.80
C ARG A 65 6.57 11.14 -5.40
N PRO A 66 7.59 10.29 -5.18
CA PRO A 66 8.27 10.26 -3.89
C PRO A 66 8.86 11.64 -3.62
N MET A 67 8.82 12.04 -2.35
CA MET A 67 9.53 13.24 -1.92
C MET A 67 11.03 12.98 -2.15
N SER A 68 11.61 13.57 -3.20
CA SER A 68 13.07 13.63 -3.32
C SER A 68 13.56 14.49 -2.18
N ARG A 69 14.33 13.91 -1.25
CA ARG A 69 15.17 14.73 -0.36
C ARG A 69 16.05 15.60 -1.26
N LEU A 70 15.83 16.91 -1.22
CA LEU A 70 16.87 17.90 -1.54
C LEU A 70 17.93 17.86 -0.44
#